data_AF-A0A6B2V1I1-F1
#
_entry.id   AF-A0A6B2V1I1-F1
#
_cell.length_a   1.000
_cell.length_b   1.000
_cell.length_c   1.000
_cell.angle_alpha   90.00
_cell.angle_beta   90.00
_cell.angle_gamma   90.00
#
_symmetry.space_group_name_H-M   'P 1'
#
loop_
_entity.id
_entity.type
_entity.pdbx_description
1 polymer ?
#
loop_
_entity_poly.entity_id
_entity_poly.type
_entity_poly.pdbx_seq_one_letter_code
_entity_poly.pdbx_strand_id
1 'polypeptide(L)'
;MTTSSSPRAGQGVSLGMPELPAPGYPDDVRDRLERDAREIIARYPDSRSALLPLLHLVQAEEGHVTRTGMAFCADVLGLTTAEVTAVATFYTMYRRKPSGDYQVGVCTNTLCAVMGGDAIFEALQEHLGVGNGETTDDGKVTLEHIECNAACDFAPVVMVNWEFFDNQTPDGARRLVDDLRAGRPVTPTRGAPLCTFKETARILAGFPDEREGAADAGGSAGHASLAGLR
;
A
#
# COMPACT_ATOMS: atom_id res chain seq x y z
N MET A 1 -65.55 3.51 -15.86
CA MET A 1 -64.37 4.26 -15.35
C MET A 1 -63.77 3.46 -14.21
N THR A 2 -62.83 2.59 -14.54
CA THR A 2 -62.11 1.72 -13.61
C THR A 2 -60.91 2.47 -13.04
N THR A 3 -60.89 2.67 -11.72
CA THR A 3 -59.79 3.29 -10.98
C THR A 3 -58.62 2.32 -10.89
N SER A 4 -57.53 2.63 -11.58
CA SER A 4 -56.24 1.96 -11.43
C SER A 4 -55.57 2.41 -10.14
N SER A 5 -55.34 1.47 -9.22
CA SER A 5 -54.42 1.64 -8.08
C SER A 5 -53.21 0.76 -8.31
N SER A 6 -52.12 1.32 -8.86
CA SER A 6 -50.82 0.66 -8.85
C SER A 6 -50.21 0.73 -7.44
N PRO A 7 -49.88 -0.39 -6.80
CA PRO A 7 -49.11 -0.37 -5.57
C PRO A 7 -47.65 0.01 -5.88
N ARG A 8 -47.13 1.04 -5.20
CA ARG A 8 -45.69 1.35 -5.23
C ARG A 8 -44.97 0.22 -4.50
N ALA A 9 -44.27 -0.61 -5.27
CA ALA A 9 -43.34 -1.60 -4.75
C ALA A 9 -42.27 -0.92 -3.89
N GLY A 10 -42.00 -1.52 -2.72
CA GLY A 10 -41.10 -0.99 -1.71
C GLY A 10 -39.68 -0.81 -2.25
N GLN A 11 -39.20 0.43 -2.21
CA GLN A 11 -37.78 0.72 -2.24
C GLN A 11 -37.22 0.35 -0.86
N GLY A 12 -36.64 -0.85 -0.75
CA GLY A 12 -35.85 -1.22 0.41
C GLY A 12 -34.67 -0.27 0.55
N VAL A 13 -34.47 0.25 1.76
CA VAL A 13 -33.24 0.95 2.14
C VAL A 13 -32.13 -0.10 2.14
N SER A 14 -31.22 -0.04 1.16
CA SER A 14 -29.99 -0.82 1.22
C SER A 14 -29.15 -0.27 2.37
N LEU A 15 -28.99 -1.06 3.44
CA LEU A 15 -28.25 -0.68 4.66
C LEU A 15 -26.73 -0.57 4.44
N GLY A 16 -26.26 -0.52 3.18
CA GLY A 16 -24.83 -0.55 2.86
C GLY A 16 -24.12 -1.81 3.34
N MET A 17 -24.87 -2.87 3.68
CA MET A 17 -24.28 -4.13 4.09
C MET A 17 -23.61 -4.77 2.87
N PRO A 18 -22.31 -5.10 2.96
CA PRO A 18 -21.61 -5.72 1.85
C PRO A 18 -22.28 -7.04 1.50
N GLU A 19 -22.54 -7.24 0.21
CA GLU A 19 -23.11 -8.48 -0.31
C GLU A 19 -22.13 -9.63 -0.04
N LEU A 20 -22.66 -10.72 0.51
CA LEU A 20 -21.92 -11.94 0.86
C LEU A 20 -22.53 -13.13 0.10
N PRO A 21 -21.70 -14.01 -0.48
CA PRO A 21 -20.23 -13.95 -0.53
C PRO A 21 -19.73 -12.85 -1.47
N ALA A 22 -18.48 -12.43 -1.30
CA ALA A 22 -17.84 -11.51 -2.24
C ALA A 22 -17.79 -12.16 -3.64
N PRO A 23 -17.96 -11.38 -4.73
CA PRO A 23 -17.83 -11.92 -6.08
C PRO A 23 -16.43 -12.49 -6.28
N GLY A 24 -16.33 -13.62 -6.98
CA GLY A 24 -15.04 -14.19 -7.36
C GLY A 24 -14.31 -13.32 -8.39
N TYR A 25 -12.99 -13.52 -8.52
CA TYR A 25 -12.25 -12.95 -9.64
C TYR A 25 -12.77 -13.49 -10.99
N PRO A 26 -12.68 -12.70 -12.08
CA PRO A 26 -12.77 -13.23 -13.43
C PRO A 26 -11.83 -14.41 -13.63
N ASP A 27 -12.22 -15.39 -14.46
CA ASP A 27 -11.48 -16.65 -14.63
C ASP A 27 -10.02 -16.42 -15.05
N ASP A 28 -9.77 -15.47 -15.96
CA ASP A 28 -8.42 -15.14 -16.43
C ASP A 28 -7.53 -14.53 -15.34
N VAL A 29 -8.12 -13.72 -14.46
CA VAL A 29 -7.44 -13.14 -13.30
C VAL A 29 -7.15 -14.23 -12.27
N ARG A 30 -8.14 -15.07 -11.98
CA ARG A 30 -8.00 -16.20 -11.06
C ARG A 30 -6.89 -17.14 -11.52
N ASP A 31 -6.88 -17.55 -12.79
CA ASP A 31 -5.88 -18.46 -13.34
C ASP A 31 -4.45 -17.92 -13.25
N ARG A 32 -4.26 -16.61 -13.45
CA ARG A 32 -2.96 -15.95 -13.26
C ARG A 32 -2.56 -15.96 -11.78
N LEU A 33 -3.46 -15.55 -10.88
CA LEU A 33 -3.18 -15.50 -9.45
C LEU A 33 -2.91 -16.90 -8.87
N GLU A 34 -3.61 -17.95 -9.31
CA GLU A 34 -3.36 -19.32 -8.85
C GLU A 34 -1.98 -19.84 -9.26
N ARG A 35 -1.48 -19.42 -10.43
CA ARG A 35 -0.14 -19.75 -10.90
C ARG A 35 0.93 -19.10 -10.03
N ASP A 36 0.80 -17.81 -9.80
CA ASP A 36 1.70 -17.02 -8.96
C ASP A 36 1.65 -17.51 -7.50
N ALA A 37 0.45 -17.82 -7.00
CA ALA A 37 0.25 -18.36 -5.65
C ALA A 37 0.93 -19.71 -5.46
N ARG A 38 0.86 -20.61 -6.45
CA ARG A 38 1.58 -21.90 -6.41
C ARG A 38 3.09 -21.72 -6.26
N GLU A 39 3.68 -20.73 -6.94
CA GLU A 39 5.10 -20.43 -6.80
C GLU A 39 5.43 -19.91 -5.39
N ILE A 40 4.63 -18.99 -4.85
CA ILE A 40 4.81 -18.47 -3.49
C ILE A 40 4.72 -19.60 -2.46
N ILE A 41 3.69 -20.44 -2.54
CA ILE A 41 3.43 -21.53 -1.59
C ILE A 41 4.57 -22.54 -1.61
N ALA A 42 5.13 -22.84 -2.77
CA ALA A 42 6.25 -23.78 -2.92
C ALA A 42 7.53 -23.35 -2.18
N ARG A 43 7.64 -22.08 -1.76
CA ARG A 43 8.78 -21.56 -0.98
C ARG A 43 8.71 -21.91 0.50
N TYR A 44 7.58 -22.41 0.98
CA TYR A 44 7.34 -22.70 2.39
C TYR A 44 7.06 -24.19 2.62
N PRO A 45 7.56 -24.77 3.74
CA PRO A 45 7.22 -26.14 4.11
C PRO A 45 5.76 -26.27 4.58
N ASP A 46 5.18 -25.19 5.13
CA ASP A 46 3.78 -25.09 5.53
C ASP A 46 3.10 -24.03 4.65
N SER A 47 2.01 -24.40 3.97
CA SER A 47 1.28 -23.49 3.08
C SER A 47 0.73 -22.27 3.82
N ARG A 48 0.37 -22.40 5.10
CA ARG A 48 -0.13 -21.27 5.91
C ARG A 48 0.88 -20.13 5.98
N SER A 49 2.18 -20.42 5.94
CA SER A 49 3.25 -19.40 5.96
C SER A 49 3.25 -18.50 4.72
N ALA A 50 2.62 -18.93 3.61
CA ALA A 50 2.50 -18.14 2.40
C ALA A 50 1.42 -17.04 2.48
N LEU A 51 0.64 -16.95 3.58
CA LEU A 51 -0.47 -15.99 3.67
C LEU A 51 -0.01 -14.53 3.50
N LEU A 52 1.11 -14.14 4.10
CA LEU A 52 1.61 -12.77 4.01
C LEU A 52 1.96 -12.37 2.56
N PRO A 53 2.83 -13.10 1.84
CA PRO A 53 3.11 -12.79 0.44
C PRO A 53 1.88 -12.94 -0.47
N LEU A 54 0.93 -13.83 -0.16
CA LEU A 54 -0.32 -13.92 -0.93
C LEU A 54 -1.23 -12.69 -0.75
N LEU A 55 -1.25 -12.09 0.44
CA LEU A 55 -1.94 -10.82 0.65
C LEU A 55 -1.29 -9.68 -0.15
N HIS A 56 0.03 -9.67 -0.28
CA HIS A 56 0.73 -8.77 -1.20
C HIS A 56 0.40 -9.06 -2.67
N LEU A 57 0.27 -10.34 -3.07
CA LEU A 57 -0.09 -10.73 -4.43
C LEU A 57 -1.48 -10.21 -4.83
N VAL A 58 -2.50 -10.40 -3.99
CA VAL A 58 -3.86 -9.87 -4.30
C VAL A 58 -3.88 -8.34 -4.23
N GLN A 59 -3.09 -7.73 -3.35
CA GLN A 59 -2.90 -6.27 -3.34
C GLN A 59 -2.22 -5.77 -4.61
N ALA A 60 -1.30 -6.53 -5.21
CA ALA A 60 -0.69 -6.20 -6.49
C ALA A 60 -1.70 -6.23 -7.64
N GLU A 61 -2.72 -7.08 -7.56
CA GLU A 61 -3.78 -7.16 -8.55
C GLU A 61 -4.75 -5.97 -8.48
N GLU A 62 -5.17 -5.58 -7.27
CA GLU A 62 -6.29 -4.65 -7.07
C GLU A 62 -5.88 -3.30 -6.43
N GLY A 63 -4.59 -3.11 -6.11
CA GLY A 63 -4.08 -1.93 -5.39
C GLY A 63 -4.43 -1.88 -3.90
N HIS A 64 -5.19 -2.87 -3.41
CA HIS A 64 -5.57 -3.07 -2.01
C HIS A 64 -6.11 -4.49 -1.83
N VAL A 65 -6.14 -5.00 -0.60
CA VAL A 65 -6.71 -6.30 -0.25
C VAL A 65 -8.24 -6.20 -0.15
N THR A 66 -8.94 -6.64 -1.20
CA THR A 66 -10.41 -6.72 -1.21
C THR A 66 -10.92 -7.98 -0.50
N ARG A 67 -12.25 -8.06 -0.30
CA ARG A 67 -12.89 -9.30 0.17
C ARG A 67 -12.71 -10.46 -0.82
N THR A 68 -12.66 -10.17 -2.12
CA THR A 68 -12.40 -11.16 -3.17
C THR A 68 -10.97 -11.70 -3.05
N GLY A 69 -9.98 -10.83 -2.87
CA GLY A 69 -8.61 -11.22 -2.57
C GLY A 69 -8.47 -12.05 -1.29
N MET A 70 -9.16 -11.68 -0.21
CA MET A 70 -9.15 -12.47 1.04
C MET A 70 -9.79 -13.85 0.85
N ALA A 71 -10.89 -13.95 0.09
CA ALA A 71 -11.54 -15.22 -0.23
C ALA A 71 -10.62 -16.11 -1.08
N PHE A 72 -9.94 -15.53 -2.07
CA PHE A 72 -8.94 -16.23 -2.86
C PHE A 72 -7.80 -16.82 -1.98
N CYS A 73 -7.23 -16.03 -1.08
CA CYS A 73 -6.19 -16.52 -0.17
C CYS A 73 -6.70 -17.62 0.76
N ALA A 74 -7.95 -17.51 1.23
CA ALA A 74 -8.59 -18.52 2.07
C ALA A 74 -8.76 -19.85 1.31
N ASP A 75 -9.28 -19.79 0.09
CA ASP A 75 -9.48 -20.96 -0.79
C ASP A 75 -8.15 -21.69 -1.07
N VAL A 76 -7.13 -20.95 -1.49
CA VAL A 76 -5.85 -21.53 -1.92
C VAL A 76 -5.06 -22.15 -0.76
N LEU A 77 -5.18 -21.58 0.44
CA LEU A 77 -4.48 -22.07 1.63
C LEU A 77 -5.28 -23.05 2.49
N GLY A 78 -6.57 -23.27 2.18
CA GLY A 78 -7.46 -24.05 3.03
C GLY A 78 -7.73 -23.39 4.38
N LEU A 79 -7.76 -22.05 4.43
CA LEU A 79 -8.05 -21.26 5.63
C LEU A 79 -9.48 -20.74 5.60
N THR A 80 -9.96 -20.23 6.74
CA THR A 80 -11.21 -19.47 6.77
C THR A 80 -10.97 -18.02 6.36
N THR A 81 -12.00 -17.38 5.77
CA THR A 81 -11.97 -15.94 5.48
C THR A 81 -11.78 -15.08 6.74
N ALA A 82 -12.23 -15.57 7.91
CA ALA A 82 -12.01 -14.92 9.19
C ALA A 82 -10.53 -14.90 9.60
N GLU A 83 -9.80 -16.01 9.43
CA GLU A 83 -8.36 -16.07 9.69
C GLU A 83 -7.58 -15.13 8.78
N VAL A 84 -7.92 -15.11 7.48
CA VAL A 84 -7.29 -14.20 6.51
C VAL A 84 -7.59 -12.74 6.86
N THR A 85 -8.85 -12.43 7.21
CA THR A 85 -9.25 -11.08 7.64
C THR A 85 -8.49 -10.63 8.88
N ALA A 86 -8.32 -11.51 9.87
CA ALA A 86 -7.55 -11.20 11.07
C ALA A 86 -6.12 -10.75 10.71
N VAL A 87 -5.43 -11.48 9.84
CA VAL A 87 -4.07 -11.13 9.40
C VAL A 87 -4.05 -9.84 8.56
N ALA A 88 -4.96 -9.69 7.60
CA ALA A 88 -5.05 -8.51 6.74
C ALA A 88 -5.41 -7.22 7.50
N THR A 89 -6.05 -7.34 8.67
CA THR A 89 -6.36 -6.19 9.55
C THR A 89 -5.28 -5.93 10.60
N PHE A 90 -4.46 -6.92 10.90
CA PHE A 90 -3.39 -6.81 11.90
C PHE A 90 -2.17 -6.05 11.37
N TYR A 91 -1.74 -6.35 10.15
CA TYR A 91 -0.60 -5.69 9.53
C TYR A 91 -1.02 -4.45 8.73
N THR A 92 -0.41 -3.31 9.01
CA THR A 92 -0.71 -2.02 8.37
C THR A 92 -0.32 -1.96 6.89
N MET A 93 0.61 -2.81 6.45
CA MET A 93 1.07 -2.89 5.04
C MET A 93 0.00 -3.37 4.04
N TYR A 94 -1.09 -3.95 4.54
CA TYR A 94 -2.22 -4.37 3.72
C TYR A 94 -3.30 -3.29 3.70
N ARG A 95 -3.38 -2.59 2.57
CA ARG A 95 -4.42 -1.58 2.33
C ARG A 95 -5.76 -2.30 2.20
N ARG A 96 -6.78 -1.83 2.92
CA ARG A 96 -8.15 -2.38 2.85
C ARG A 96 -9.13 -1.43 2.14
N LYS A 97 -8.62 -0.29 1.68
CA LYS A 97 -9.33 0.72 0.90
C LYS A 97 -8.53 0.99 -0.38
N PRO A 98 -9.18 1.42 -1.47
CA PRO A 98 -8.48 1.89 -2.66
C PRO A 98 -7.39 2.87 -2.29
N SER A 99 -6.25 2.73 -2.96
CA SER A 99 -5.05 3.49 -2.68
C SER A 99 -4.45 3.99 -4.00
N GLY A 100 -3.74 5.11 -3.94
CA GLY A 100 -3.13 5.71 -5.12
C GLY A 100 -1.85 5.00 -5.55
N ASP A 101 -1.34 5.40 -6.70
CA ASP A 101 -0.10 4.85 -7.27
C ASP A 101 1.10 4.99 -6.34
N TYR A 102 1.11 6.02 -5.48
CA TYR A 102 2.18 6.32 -4.55
C TYR A 102 1.65 6.43 -3.12
N GLN A 103 2.08 5.52 -2.25
CA GLN A 103 1.91 5.62 -0.80
C GLN A 103 3.00 6.52 -0.25
N VAL A 104 2.65 7.75 0.13
CA VAL A 104 3.57 8.73 0.70
C VAL A 104 3.39 8.73 2.22
N GLY A 105 4.32 8.09 2.91
CA GLY A 105 4.30 7.96 4.36
C GLY A 105 5.29 8.90 5.03
N VAL A 106 4.86 9.68 6.03
CA VAL A 106 5.73 10.59 6.80
C VAL A 106 5.97 10.02 8.19
N CYS A 107 7.23 9.81 8.56
CA CYS A 107 7.58 9.40 9.91
C CYS A 107 7.44 10.58 10.88
N THR A 108 6.67 10.38 11.93
CA THR A 108 6.37 11.37 12.99
C THR A 108 6.72 10.82 14.38
N ASN A 109 7.41 9.69 14.44
CA ASN A 109 7.90 9.17 15.71
C ASN A 109 9.01 10.10 16.26
N THR A 110 9.29 9.97 17.55
CA THR A 110 10.01 10.94 18.41
C THR A 110 11.10 11.74 17.72
N LEU A 111 12.09 11.09 17.10
CA LEU A 111 13.20 11.82 16.48
C LEU A 111 12.77 12.57 15.22
N CYS A 112 11.96 11.96 14.35
CA CYS A 112 11.46 12.64 13.15
C CYS A 112 10.55 13.80 13.54
N ALA A 113 9.66 13.64 14.53
CA ALA A 113 8.86 14.74 15.08
C ALA A 113 9.72 15.94 15.50
N VAL A 114 10.75 15.70 16.33
CA VAL A 114 11.69 16.75 16.76
C VAL A 114 12.39 17.43 15.58
N MET A 115 12.73 16.66 14.54
CA MET A 115 13.42 17.16 13.35
C MET A 115 12.48 17.82 12.32
N GLY A 116 11.15 17.80 12.52
CA GLY A 116 10.17 18.45 11.64
C GLY A 116 9.24 17.53 10.86
N GLY A 117 9.14 16.25 11.22
CA GLY A 117 8.24 15.27 10.61
C GLY A 117 6.76 15.65 10.72
N ASP A 118 6.33 16.15 11.88
CA ASP A 118 4.94 16.64 12.06
C ASP A 118 4.63 17.81 11.13
N ALA A 119 5.57 18.76 11.02
CA ALA A 119 5.45 19.90 10.13
C ALA A 119 5.41 19.50 8.65
N ILE A 120 6.14 18.44 8.26
CA ILE A 120 6.06 17.87 6.90
C ILE A 120 4.67 17.27 6.67
N PHE A 121 4.16 16.48 7.62
CA PHE A 121 2.87 15.83 7.48
C PHE A 121 1.73 16.86 7.35
N GLU A 122 1.68 17.85 8.25
CA GLU A 122 0.70 18.95 8.20
C GLU A 122 0.79 19.72 6.88
N ALA A 123 2.02 20.07 6.45
CA ALA A 123 2.23 20.80 5.21
C ALA A 123 1.77 20.03 3.97
N LEU A 124 1.86 18.69 3.97
CA LEU A 124 1.35 17.84 2.90
C LEU A 124 -0.17 17.70 2.95
N GLN A 125 -0.77 17.59 4.13
CA GLN A 125 -2.24 17.54 4.27
C GLN A 125 -2.87 18.81 3.69
N GLU A 126 -2.34 19.99 4.03
CA GLU A 126 -2.82 21.26 3.48
C GLU A 126 -2.63 21.37 1.96
N HIS A 127 -1.46 20.95 1.47
CA HIS A 127 -1.10 21.07 0.05
C HIS A 127 -1.90 20.13 -0.85
N LEU A 128 -2.13 18.89 -0.38
CA LEU A 128 -2.85 17.87 -1.13
C LEU A 128 -4.36 17.91 -0.89
N GLY A 129 -4.82 18.54 0.20
CA GLY A 129 -6.22 18.57 0.60
C GLY A 129 -6.75 17.23 1.09
N VAL A 130 -5.89 16.37 1.64
CA VAL A 130 -6.25 15.01 2.10
C VAL A 130 -5.82 14.75 3.55
N GLY A 131 -6.58 13.90 4.24
CA GLY A 131 -6.29 13.41 5.58
C GLY A 131 -5.34 12.22 5.62
N ASN A 132 -5.08 11.72 6.84
CA ASN A 132 -4.33 10.48 7.05
C ASN A 132 -5.05 9.27 6.44
N GLY A 133 -4.36 8.53 5.56
CA GLY A 133 -4.86 7.36 4.87
C GLY A 133 -5.83 7.67 3.72
N GLU A 134 -6.00 8.94 3.36
CA GLU A 134 -6.82 9.40 2.25
C GLU A 134 -5.98 9.57 0.97
N THR A 135 -6.66 9.54 -0.17
CA THR A 135 -6.03 9.59 -1.50
C THR A 135 -6.50 10.83 -2.25
N THR A 136 -5.60 11.46 -2.99
CA THR A 136 -5.90 12.62 -3.83
C THR A 136 -6.93 12.28 -4.91
N ASP A 137 -7.70 13.29 -5.35
CA ASP A 137 -8.77 13.12 -6.35
C ASP A 137 -8.28 12.57 -7.70
N ASP A 138 -7.00 12.80 -8.03
CA ASP A 138 -6.36 12.27 -9.23
C ASP A 138 -5.92 10.79 -9.09
N GLY A 139 -6.13 10.19 -7.92
CA GLY A 139 -5.81 8.79 -7.64
C GLY A 139 -4.31 8.51 -7.52
N LYS A 140 -3.45 9.54 -7.42
CA LYS A 140 -2.00 9.33 -7.48
C LYS A 140 -1.34 9.16 -6.13
N VAL A 141 -1.70 9.96 -5.13
CA VAL A 141 -1.01 9.98 -3.83
C VAL A 141 -1.98 9.59 -2.73
N THR A 142 -1.64 8.56 -1.96
CA THR A 142 -2.23 8.33 -0.63
C THR A 142 -1.26 8.84 0.42
N LEU A 143 -1.69 9.76 1.27
CA LEU A 143 -0.87 10.31 2.35
C LEU A 143 -1.07 9.50 3.63
N GLU A 144 0.00 9.08 4.27
CA GLU A 144 -0.06 8.31 5.51
C GLU A 144 0.90 8.86 6.57
N HIS A 145 0.41 8.92 7.80
CA HIS A 145 1.23 9.05 8.98
C HIS A 145 1.78 7.66 9.31
N ILE A 146 3.10 7.50 9.28
CA ILE A 146 3.75 6.22 9.54
C ILE A 146 4.60 6.28 10.81
N GLU A 147 4.77 5.11 11.43
CA GLU A 147 5.63 4.94 12.59
C GLU A 147 7.11 4.84 12.19
N CYS A 148 7.97 4.53 13.17
CA CYS A 148 9.41 4.44 12.98
C CYS A 148 9.81 3.39 11.91
N ASN A 149 10.56 3.84 10.90
CA ASN A 149 11.15 2.98 9.85
C ASN A 149 12.65 2.71 10.04
N ALA A 150 13.13 2.85 11.28
CA ALA A 150 14.53 2.59 11.65
C ALA A 150 15.58 3.37 10.84
N ALA A 151 15.22 4.54 10.29
CA ALA A 151 16.09 5.44 9.53
C ALA A 151 16.38 6.76 10.29
N CYS A 152 16.49 6.66 11.63
CA CYS A 152 16.61 7.80 12.53
C CYS A 152 17.83 8.69 12.25
N ASP A 153 18.94 8.11 11.77
CA ASP A 153 20.14 8.88 11.40
C ASP A 153 19.92 9.85 10.23
N PHE A 154 18.81 9.69 9.50
CA PHE A 154 18.47 10.46 8.30
C PHE A 154 17.17 11.26 8.44
N ALA A 155 16.71 11.47 9.69
CA ALA A 155 15.49 12.20 10.00
C ALA A 155 15.54 13.68 9.53
N PRO A 156 14.40 14.25 9.08
CA PRO A 156 13.08 13.63 8.90
C PRO A 156 13.00 12.71 7.68
N VAL A 157 12.28 11.59 7.83
CA VAL A 157 12.16 10.58 6.78
C VAL A 157 10.74 10.56 6.22
N VAL A 158 10.64 10.68 4.89
CA VAL A 158 9.45 10.34 4.11
C VAL A 158 9.74 9.04 3.36
N MET A 159 8.72 8.22 3.19
CA MET A 159 8.80 7.00 2.40
C MET A 159 7.80 7.08 1.26
N VAL A 160 8.21 6.65 0.06
CA VAL A 160 7.30 6.48 -1.08
C VAL A 160 7.40 5.05 -1.56
N ASN A 161 6.31 4.28 -1.46
CA ASN A 161 6.26 2.88 -1.89
C ASN A 161 7.48 2.05 -1.41
N TRP A 162 7.79 2.10 -0.11
CA TRP A 162 8.93 1.39 0.51
C TRP A 162 10.33 1.93 0.24
N GLU A 163 10.45 3.01 -0.54
CA GLU A 163 11.72 3.66 -0.81
C GLU A 163 11.91 4.92 0.04
N PHE A 164 13.15 5.19 0.46
CA PHE A 164 13.45 6.23 1.44
C PHE A 164 13.79 7.57 0.81
N PHE A 165 13.14 8.61 1.31
CA PHE A 165 13.41 10.01 1.05
C PHE A 165 13.86 10.64 2.38
N ASP A 166 15.17 10.73 2.53
CA ASP A 166 15.84 11.16 3.73
C ASP A 166 15.98 12.70 3.80
N ASN A 167 16.27 13.23 4.99
CA ASN A 167 16.54 14.65 5.25
C ASN A 167 15.48 15.59 4.66
N GLN A 168 14.22 15.18 4.71
CA GLN A 168 13.14 15.93 4.08
C GLN A 168 12.81 17.20 4.85
N THR A 169 12.26 18.15 4.11
CA THR A 169 11.74 19.42 4.62
C THR A 169 10.31 19.59 4.08
N PRO A 170 9.48 20.46 4.67
CA PRO A 170 8.13 20.71 4.15
C PRO A 170 8.11 21.07 2.65
N ASP A 171 9.00 21.97 2.22
CA ASP A 171 9.11 22.35 0.80
C ASP A 171 9.64 21.21 -0.08
N GLY A 172 10.58 20.42 0.43
CA GLY A 172 11.09 19.23 -0.26
C GLY A 172 10.00 18.19 -0.49
N ALA A 173 9.22 17.91 0.55
CA ALA A 173 8.12 16.96 0.50
C ALA A 173 6.99 17.45 -0.44
N ARG A 174 6.67 18.74 -0.46
CA ARG A 174 5.71 19.31 -1.43
C ARG A 174 6.17 19.14 -2.87
N ARG A 175 7.44 19.46 -3.17
CA ARG A 175 8.01 19.21 -4.51
C ARG A 175 7.98 17.73 -4.88
N LEU A 176 8.33 16.85 -3.94
CA LEU A 176 8.29 15.40 -4.12
C LEU A 176 6.88 14.94 -4.58
N VAL A 177 5.82 15.31 -3.84
CA VAL A 177 4.46 14.90 -4.22
C VAL A 177 3.98 15.55 -5.52
N ASP A 178 4.39 16.78 -5.82
CA ASP A 178 4.07 17.44 -7.10
C ASP A 178 4.75 16.76 -8.28
N ASP A 179 6.00 16.32 -8.12
CA ASP A 179 6.75 15.56 -9.12
C ASP A 179 6.09 14.21 -9.39
N LEU A 180 5.73 13.47 -8.34
CA LEU A 180 4.98 12.20 -8.45
C LEU A 180 3.65 12.41 -9.17
N ARG A 181 2.88 13.42 -8.77
CA ARG A 181 1.57 13.73 -9.39
C ARG A 181 1.70 14.17 -10.85
N ALA A 182 2.79 14.83 -11.21
CA ALA A 182 3.08 15.20 -12.60
C ALA A 182 3.71 14.06 -13.43
N GLY A 183 4.04 12.91 -12.82
CA GLY A 183 4.76 11.82 -13.50
C GLY A 183 6.21 12.18 -13.83
N ARG A 184 6.81 13.14 -13.12
CA ARG A 184 8.23 13.45 -13.26
C ARG A 184 9.05 12.36 -12.54
N PRO A 185 10.17 11.90 -13.12
CA PRO A 185 11.03 10.94 -12.45
C PRO A 185 11.54 11.48 -11.11
N VAL A 186 11.40 10.66 -10.06
CA VAL A 186 11.89 10.94 -8.72
C VAL A 186 12.83 9.82 -8.32
N THR A 187 13.97 10.17 -7.75
CA THR A 187 14.98 9.21 -7.28
C THR A 187 14.98 9.17 -5.75
N PRO A 188 14.76 8.00 -5.13
CA PRO A 188 14.93 7.84 -3.70
C PRO A 188 16.35 8.14 -3.25
N THR A 189 16.52 8.65 -2.04
CA THR A 189 17.85 8.81 -1.45
C THR A 189 18.50 7.46 -1.19
N ARG A 190 17.69 6.48 -0.78
CA ARG A 190 18.12 5.09 -0.57
C ARG A 190 17.04 4.13 -1.04
N GLY A 191 17.49 3.12 -1.79
CA GLY A 191 16.67 2.02 -2.28
C GLY A 191 16.48 2.04 -3.81
N ALA A 192 15.51 1.27 -4.30
CA ALA A 192 15.34 0.99 -5.72
C ALA A 192 14.59 2.12 -6.45
N PRO A 193 14.67 2.20 -7.80
CA PRO A 193 13.84 3.14 -8.56
C PRO A 193 12.34 2.95 -8.25
N LEU A 194 11.60 4.05 -8.09
CA LEU A 194 10.18 3.99 -7.77
C LEU A 194 9.37 3.29 -8.87
N CYS A 195 8.39 2.50 -8.45
CA CYS A 195 7.29 1.96 -9.27
C CYS A 195 5.95 2.31 -8.61
N THR A 196 4.85 1.96 -9.28
CA THR A 196 3.51 2.06 -8.69
C THR A 196 3.36 1.11 -7.50
N PHE A 197 2.43 1.42 -6.59
CA PHE A 197 2.18 0.61 -5.41
C PHE A 197 1.79 -0.84 -5.73
N LYS A 198 1.11 -1.07 -6.85
CA LYS A 198 0.77 -2.41 -7.36
C LYS A 198 2.02 -3.21 -7.74
N GLU A 199 2.96 -2.58 -8.42
CA GLU A 199 4.24 -3.19 -8.78
C GLU A 199 5.10 -3.45 -7.53
N THR A 200 5.16 -2.50 -6.60
CA THR A 200 5.82 -2.70 -5.30
C THR A 200 5.20 -3.86 -4.54
N ALA A 201 3.87 -3.98 -4.50
CA ALA A 201 3.20 -5.11 -3.86
C ALA A 201 3.54 -6.45 -4.53
N ARG A 202 3.73 -6.48 -5.86
CA ARG A 202 4.20 -7.68 -6.57
C ARG A 202 5.61 -8.06 -6.13
N ILE A 203 6.50 -7.08 -5.98
CA ILE A 203 7.87 -7.30 -5.48
C ILE A 203 7.84 -7.83 -4.04
N LEU A 204 7.00 -7.25 -3.18
CA LEU A 204 6.81 -7.69 -1.79
C LEU A 204 6.15 -9.06 -1.65
N ALA A 205 5.37 -9.50 -2.65
CA ALA A 205 4.90 -10.88 -2.76
C ALA A 205 6.05 -11.87 -3.07
N GLY A 206 7.24 -11.35 -3.35
CA GLY A 206 8.48 -12.08 -3.56
C GLY A 206 8.76 -12.38 -5.03
N PHE A 207 8.15 -11.67 -5.98
CA PHE A 207 8.56 -11.74 -7.38
C PHE A 207 9.74 -10.79 -7.63
N PRO A 208 10.68 -11.16 -8.53
CA PRO A 208 11.82 -10.31 -8.81
C PRO A 208 11.39 -8.99 -9.44
N ASP A 209 12.13 -7.93 -9.13
CA ASP A 209 12.03 -6.67 -9.85
C ASP A 209 12.86 -6.74 -11.14
N GLU A 210 12.16 -6.88 -12.28
CA GLU A 210 12.78 -7.04 -13.61
C GLU A 210 13.15 -5.70 -14.27
N ARG A 211 12.90 -4.57 -13.59
CA ARG A 211 13.21 -3.24 -14.14
C ARG A 211 14.72 -3.02 -14.18
N GLU A 212 15.19 -2.38 -15.24
CA GLU A 212 16.62 -2.12 -15.46
C GLU A 212 17.24 -1.35 -14.28
N GLY A 213 18.34 -1.86 -13.75
CA GLY A 213 19.07 -1.25 -12.63
C GLY A 213 18.41 -1.41 -11.25
N ALA A 214 17.26 -2.08 -11.13
CA ALA A 214 16.60 -2.27 -9.84
C ALA A 214 17.42 -3.14 -8.86
N ALA A 215 18.03 -4.22 -9.36
CA ALA A 215 18.91 -5.08 -8.57
C ALA A 215 20.24 -4.41 -8.18
N ASP A 216 20.73 -3.47 -9.00
CA ASP A 216 22.02 -2.80 -8.83
C ASP A 216 21.91 -1.49 -8.04
N ALA A 217 20.71 -0.92 -7.92
CA ALA A 217 20.42 0.28 -7.13
C ALA A 217 20.56 0.08 -5.60
N GLY A 218 21.01 -1.11 -5.16
CA GLY A 218 21.20 -1.52 -3.77
C GLY A 218 22.29 -0.76 -3.00
N GLY A 219 22.12 0.55 -2.83
CA GLY A 219 22.78 1.35 -1.78
C GLY A 219 21.87 1.45 -0.56
N SER A 220 21.66 0.34 0.16
CA SER A 220 20.64 0.30 1.24
C SER A 220 21.10 0.98 2.54
N ALA A 221 22.40 0.94 2.82
CA ALA A 221 23.00 1.57 3.99
C ALA A 221 23.60 2.92 3.58
N GLY A 222 23.02 4.02 4.06
CA GLY A 222 23.66 5.33 3.95
C GLY A 222 25.00 5.37 4.70
N HIS A 223 25.72 6.49 4.64
CA HIS A 223 26.97 6.64 5.38
C HIS A 223 26.75 6.48 6.89
N ALA A 224 27.70 5.84 7.57
CA ALA A 224 27.64 5.69 9.03
C ALA A 224 27.60 7.07 9.72
N SER A 225 26.70 7.23 10.68
CA SER A 225 26.63 8.43 11.50
C SER A 225 27.82 8.47 12.46
N LEU A 226 28.82 9.29 12.16
CA LEU A 226 30.02 9.48 12.99
C LEU A 226 29.90 10.68 13.95
N ALA A 227 28.74 11.36 14.00
CA ALA A 227 28.55 12.57 14.79
C ALA A 227 28.73 12.36 16.31
N GLY A 228 28.49 11.14 16.80
CA GLY A 228 28.70 10.73 18.20
C GLY A 228 30.08 10.13 18.50
N LEU A 229 30.94 9.95 17.49
CA LEU A 229 32.29 9.41 17.66
C LEU A 229 33.23 10.54 18.07
N ARG A 230 33.24 10.90 19.35
CA ARG A 230 34.19 11.84 19.95
C ARG A 230 34.72 11.29 21.26
#